data_AF-A0A432USC8-F1
#
_entry.id   AF-A0A432USC8-F1
#
_cell.length_a   1.000
_cell.length_b   1.000
_cell.length_c   1.000
_cell.angle_alpha   90.00
_cell.angle_beta   90.00
_cell.angle_gamma   90.00
#
_symmetry.space_group_name_H-M   'P 1'
#
loop_
_entity.id
_entity.type
_entity.pdbx_description
1 polymer ?
#
loop_
_entity_poly.entity_id
_entity_poly.type
_entity_poly.pdbx_seq_one_letter_code
_entity_poly.pdbx_strand_id
1 'polypeptide(L)'
;MPQIKAGETLFRELYEFFGLANEEALLKKKARLFPTGNTELENQTTSIFLASLAAVKEYREELLLDIGVNKIRNKNINVHVFAEVQKDNKKAECRPDGLLVVTSGKNNPLIEWIAFIESKVGNQRLNQAQVDQYVEFGKEIGVDNIITISNYMVTSASDSPFTTRKRNFQLYHWSWTYLKVAAKRLVRAGVIEDPDHEFILTELRRYFDAHSKLNNFTNMGGKEWKEAVQKCRDLGQDAKLPKDCTNTLVESYKQEEKDIALQLTDRNESGLFVQLEPFKNDRVEMLNDMLEKHRKFTSTFVIDHDKNRKFSITVDFLKLEIECTTNISIDKGKAQAQTSSLINLFQDSGHTSQLLVNAFYPRNKTPNLDSISLQKLIEEKNAKGNSVYSTVNKDMGEKVKYFEVKTKDLLGAEFMAPLKFVDRIEDIAQRFLEHVVVNIK
;
A
#
# COMPACT_ATOMS: atom_id res chain seq x y z
N MET A 1 -25.23 19.47 24.66
CA MET A 1 -24.31 18.73 25.55
C MET A 1 -22.93 19.34 25.37
N PRO A 2 -22.05 19.34 26.39
CA PRO A 2 -20.64 19.67 26.17
C PRO A 2 -20.07 18.74 25.09
N GLN A 3 -19.18 19.26 24.27
CA GLN A 3 -18.41 18.50 23.27
C GLN A 3 -16.98 18.33 23.76
N ILE A 4 -16.37 17.19 23.41
CA ILE A 4 -14.94 16.98 23.58
C ILE A 4 -14.21 18.00 22.71
N LYS A 5 -13.22 18.67 23.32
CA LYS A 5 -12.37 19.64 22.66
C LYS A 5 -10.92 19.24 22.83
N ALA A 6 -10.23 19.06 21.71
CA ALA A 6 -8.82 18.72 21.68
C ALA A 6 -7.99 19.79 22.41
N GLY A 7 -7.15 19.36 23.35
CA GLY A 7 -6.30 20.21 24.19
C GLY A 7 -7.01 20.88 25.37
N GLU A 8 -8.32 20.71 25.53
CA GLU A 8 -9.10 21.32 26.62
C GLU A 8 -9.78 20.27 27.52
N THR A 9 -10.38 19.23 26.94
CA THR A 9 -11.13 18.21 27.69
C THR A 9 -10.21 17.25 28.42
N LEU A 10 -10.47 17.01 29.71
CA LEU A 10 -9.72 16.04 30.50
C LEU A 10 -10.13 14.62 30.15
N PHE A 11 -9.16 13.71 30.07
CA PHE A 11 -9.43 12.30 29.78
C PHE A 11 -10.37 11.63 30.80
N ARG A 12 -10.26 12.02 32.09
CA ARG A 12 -11.15 11.50 33.14
C ARG A 12 -12.62 11.87 32.96
N GLU A 13 -12.94 12.85 32.12
CA GLU A 13 -14.32 13.28 31.82
C GLU A 13 -14.90 12.49 30.63
N LEU A 14 -14.08 11.70 29.93
CA LEU A 14 -14.46 11.00 28.71
C LEU A 14 -15.70 10.10 28.90
N TYR A 15 -15.85 9.48 30.07
CA TYR A 15 -16.96 8.57 30.37
C TYR A 15 -18.33 9.27 30.28
N GLU A 16 -18.39 10.57 30.58
CA GLU A 16 -19.64 11.36 30.57
C GLU A 16 -20.21 11.50 29.16
N PHE A 17 -19.34 11.68 28.17
CA PHE A 17 -19.74 11.84 26.76
C PHE A 17 -20.35 10.56 26.18
N PHE A 18 -20.05 9.40 26.76
CA PHE A 18 -20.65 8.11 26.41
C PHE A 18 -21.82 7.72 27.32
N GLY A 19 -22.18 8.56 28.29
CA GLY A 19 -23.25 8.29 29.25
C GLY A 19 -22.94 7.11 30.18
N LEU A 20 -21.67 6.89 30.48
CA LEU A 20 -21.25 5.88 31.45
C LEU A 20 -21.37 6.43 32.87
N ALA A 21 -21.47 5.56 33.86
CA ALA A 21 -21.69 5.98 35.25
C ALA A 21 -20.44 6.64 35.89
N ASN A 22 -19.24 6.21 35.51
CA ASN A 22 -17.97 6.68 36.06
C ASN A 22 -16.79 6.26 35.18
N GLU A 23 -15.59 6.74 35.52
CA GLU A 23 -14.34 6.37 34.83
C GLU A 23 -14.06 4.86 34.86
N GLU A 24 -14.37 4.16 35.96
CA GLU A 24 -14.15 2.71 36.07
C GLU A 24 -14.99 1.93 35.04
N ALA A 25 -16.22 2.37 34.77
CA ALA A 25 -17.08 1.79 33.75
C ALA A 25 -16.49 1.94 32.34
N LEU A 26 -15.82 3.06 32.06
CA LEU A 26 -15.08 3.25 30.82
C LEU A 26 -13.84 2.34 30.77
N LEU A 27 -13.07 2.26 31.86
CA LEU A 27 -11.86 1.42 31.93
C LEU A 27 -12.16 -0.07 31.73
N LYS A 28 -13.34 -0.56 32.14
CA LYS A 28 -13.81 -1.94 31.88
C LYS A 28 -13.95 -2.27 30.39
N LYS A 29 -14.11 -1.25 29.54
CA LYS A 29 -14.20 -1.35 28.08
C LYS A 29 -12.85 -1.24 27.37
N LYS A 30 -11.72 -1.19 28.09
CA LYS A 30 -10.39 -1.18 27.46
C LYS A 30 -10.23 -2.38 26.50
N ALA A 31 -9.65 -2.10 25.34
CA ALA A 31 -9.25 -3.14 24.40
C ALA A 31 -8.20 -4.06 25.05
N ARG A 32 -8.16 -5.33 24.66
CA ARG A 32 -7.38 -6.38 25.32
C ARG A 32 -6.52 -7.12 24.30
N LEU A 33 -5.27 -7.38 24.66
CA LEU A 33 -4.38 -8.28 23.91
C LEU A 33 -4.89 -9.72 23.91
N PHE A 34 -5.55 -10.14 24.99
CA PHE A 34 -6.07 -11.49 25.17
C PHE A 34 -7.58 -11.44 25.42
N PRO A 35 -8.40 -11.21 24.38
CA PRO A 35 -9.84 -11.28 24.52
C PRO A 35 -10.33 -12.73 24.66
N THR A 36 -11.49 -12.90 25.29
CA THR A 36 -12.15 -14.21 25.43
C THR A 36 -13.00 -14.54 24.21
N GLY A 37 -12.90 -15.75 23.68
CA GLY A 37 -13.75 -16.25 22.59
C GLY A 37 -12.96 -16.46 21.29
N ASN A 38 -13.67 -16.50 20.16
CA ASN A 38 -13.06 -16.72 18.85
C ASN A 38 -12.33 -15.45 18.38
N THR A 39 -11.00 -15.53 18.29
CA THR A 39 -10.13 -14.44 17.88
C THR A 39 -10.20 -14.12 16.38
N GLU A 40 -10.93 -14.90 15.59
CA GLU A 40 -11.23 -14.57 14.18
C GLU A 40 -12.53 -13.76 13.99
N LEU A 41 -13.19 -13.37 15.09
CA LEU A 41 -14.35 -12.47 15.04
C LEU A 41 -13.89 -11.02 15.11
N GLU A 42 -14.58 -10.17 14.34
CA GLU A 42 -14.34 -8.73 14.19
C GLU A 42 -13.99 -8.02 15.50
N ASN A 43 -14.86 -8.12 16.51
CA ASN A 43 -14.65 -7.44 17.80
C ASN A 43 -13.35 -7.87 18.48
N GLN A 44 -12.96 -9.15 18.36
CA GLN A 44 -11.74 -9.65 18.97
C GLN A 44 -10.50 -9.27 18.18
N THR A 45 -10.56 -9.32 16.85
CA THR A 45 -9.50 -8.82 15.97
C THR A 45 -9.21 -7.35 16.25
N THR A 46 -10.25 -6.52 16.38
CA THR A 46 -10.13 -5.09 16.67
C THR A 46 -9.60 -4.84 18.07
N SER A 47 -10.04 -5.60 19.06
CA SER A 47 -9.52 -5.50 20.43
C SER A 47 -8.02 -5.83 20.51
N ILE A 48 -7.58 -6.93 19.87
CA ILE A 48 -6.17 -7.35 19.82
C ILE A 48 -5.32 -6.30 19.10
N PHE A 49 -5.76 -5.85 17.93
CA PHE A 49 -5.07 -4.82 17.17
C PHE A 49 -4.92 -3.52 17.98
N LEU A 50 -6.02 -2.99 18.53
CA LEU A 50 -5.99 -1.73 19.26
C LEU A 50 -5.13 -1.82 20.53
N ALA A 51 -5.21 -2.92 21.26
CA ALA A 51 -4.36 -3.13 22.43
C ALA A 51 -2.87 -3.17 22.06
N SER A 52 -2.53 -3.83 20.94
CA SER A 52 -1.15 -3.88 20.42
C SER A 52 -0.68 -2.51 19.92
N LEU A 53 -1.55 -1.75 19.25
CA LEU A 53 -1.30 -0.37 18.83
C LEU A 53 -0.97 0.52 20.03
N ALA A 54 -1.76 0.46 21.10
CA ALA A 54 -1.52 1.27 22.28
C ALA A 54 -0.20 0.91 22.99
N ALA A 55 0.13 -0.39 23.02
CA ALA A 55 1.31 -0.92 23.69
C ALA A 55 2.62 -0.59 22.96
N VAL A 56 2.67 -0.74 21.63
CA VAL A 56 3.91 -0.61 20.84
C VAL A 56 4.07 0.81 20.31
N LYS A 57 5.02 1.57 20.88
CA LYS A 57 5.24 2.99 20.57
C LYS A 57 5.59 3.23 19.09
N GLU A 58 6.51 2.46 18.53
CA GLU A 58 7.00 2.61 17.16
C GLU A 58 5.87 2.36 16.16
N TYR A 59 5.00 1.39 16.46
CA TYR A 59 3.87 1.02 15.61
C TYR A 59 2.77 2.07 15.61
N ARG A 60 2.37 2.60 16.78
CA ARG A 60 1.39 3.70 16.82
C ARG A 60 1.92 4.98 16.22
N GLU A 61 3.21 5.29 16.37
CA GLU A 61 3.79 6.45 15.72
C GLU A 61 3.76 6.31 14.20
N GLU A 62 4.19 5.17 13.66
CA GLU A 62 4.12 4.90 12.22
C GLU A 62 2.71 5.12 11.66
N LEU A 63 1.71 4.45 12.25
CA LEU A 63 0.35 4.45 11.72
C LEU A 63 -0.36 5.80 11.89
N LEU A 64 -0.17 6.47 13.04
CA LEU A 64 -0.84 7.74 13.33
C LEU A 64 -0.21 8.92 12.59
N LEU A 65 1.10 8.88 12.30
CA LEU A 65 1.74 9.89 11.47
C LEU A 65 1.29 9.82 10.01
N ASP A 66 1.03 8.62 9.48
CA ASP A 66 0.56 8.41 8.10
C ASP A 66 -0.85 9.01 7.85
N ILE A 67 -1.62 9.24 8.93
CA ILE A 67 -2.91 9.94 8.90
C ILE A 67 -2.84 11.37 9.47
N GLY A 68 -1.62 11.89 9.71
CA GLY A 68 -1.37 13.30 10.06
C GLY A 68 -1.44 13.65 11.55
N VAL A 69 -1.51 12.67 12.46
CA VAL A 69 -1.57 12.91 13.92
C VAL A 69 -0.17 13.15 14.48
N ASN A 70 0.43 14.29 14.11
CA ASN A 70 1.81 14.66 14.45
C ASN A 70 2.09 14.76 15.96
N LYS A 71 1.06 15.05 16.76
CA LYS A 71 1.17 15.17 18.22
C LYS A 71 1.64 13.87 18.90
N ILE A 72 1.53 12.71 18.22
CA ILE A 72 1.93 11.40 18.77
C ILE A 72 3.40 11.35 19.21
N ARG A 73 4.27 12.17 18.59
CA ARG A 73 5.71 12.27 18.90
C ARG A 73 6.03 13.20 20.08
N ASN A 74 5.05 13.91 20.62
CA ASN A 74 5.29 14.82 21.74
C ASN A 74 5.65 14.05 23.02
N LYS A 75 6.31 14.74 23.96
CA LYS A 75 6.62 14.16 25.27
C LYS A 75 5.33 13.94 26.08
N ASN A 76 5.33 12.89 26.91
CA ASN A 76 4.21 12.52 27.79
C ASN A 76 2.90 12.27 27.05
N ILE A 77 2.97 11.65 25.86
CA ILE A 77 1.80 11.20 25.12
C ILE A 77 1.43 9.78 25.54
N ASN A 78 0.14 9.57 25.78
CA ASN A 78 -0.43 8.25 26.02
C ASN A 78 -1.50 7.94 24.97
N VAL A 79 -1.62 6.67 24.62
CA VAL A 79 -2.66 6.17 23.73
C VAL A 79 -3.57 5.25 24.52
N HIS A 80 -4.86 5.58 24.55
CA HIS A 80 -5.90 4.82 25.23
C HIS A 80 -6.84 4.24 24.18
N VAL A 81 -7.16 2.97 24.35
CA VAL A 81 -7.98 2.22 23.41
C VAL A 81 -9.11 1.50 24.12
N PHE A 82 -10.29 1.56 23.53
CA PHE A 82 -11.49 0.92 24.05
C PHE A 82 -12.18 0.16 22.94
N ALA A 83 -12.86 -0.93 23.31
CA ALA A 83 -13.68 -1.74 22.41
C ALA A 83 -15.16 -1.59 22.79
N GLU A 84 -16.03 -1.64 21.78
CA GLU A 84 -17.49 -1.63 21.94
C GLU A 84 -18.03 -0.46 22.79
N VAL A 85 -17.61 0.77 22.48
CA VAL A 85 -18.08 1.96 23.18
C VAL A 85 -19.47 2.33 22.65
N GLN A 86 -20.45 2.48 23.55
CA GLN A 86 -21.85 2.73 23.19
C GLN A 86 -22.30 4.05 23.83
N LYS A 87 -23.23 4.74 23.18
CA LYS A 87 -24.03 5.80 23.80
C LYS A 87 -25.18 5.16 24.60
N ASP A 88 -25.41 5.66 25.81
CA ASP A 88 -26.38 5.13 26.79
C ASP A 88 -27.75 4.60 26.23
N ASN A 89 -27.95 3.30 26.42
CA ASN A 89 -29.17 2.50 26.70
C ASN A 89 -30.58 2.81 26.14
N LYS A 90 -30.78 3.37 24.93
CA LYS A 90 -32.15 3.29 24.30
C LYS A 90 -32.23 2.91 22.82
N LYS A 91 -31.12 2.95 22.07
CA LYS A 91 -31.07 2.41 20.70
C LYS A 91 -29.73 1.74 20.49
N ALA A 92 -29.73 0.41 20.36
CA ALA A 92 -28.55 -0.41 20.09
C ALA A 92 -27.92 -0.18 18.70
N GLU A 93 -28.25 0.92 18.02
CA GLU A 93 -27.98 1.10 16.60
C GLU A 93 -26.64 1.78 16.30
N CYS A 94 -26.03 2.51 17.26
CA CYS A 94 -24.77 3.22 17.04
C CYS A 94 -23.70 2.79 18.05
N ARG A 95 -22.91 1.79 17.67
CA ARG A 95 -21.83 1.21 18.48
C ARG A 95 -20.57 1.03 17.63
N PRO A 96 -19.64 2.01 17.65
CA PRO A 96 -18.31 1.80 17.07
C PRO A 96 -17.63 0.58 17.67
N ASP A 97 -16.90 -0.16 16.84
CA ASP A 97 -16.11 -1.32 17.26
C ASP A 97 -15.01 -0.93 18.24
N GLY A 98 -14.46 0.28 18.10
CA GLY A 98 -13.49 0.81 19.04
C GLY A 98 -13.41 2.34 19.10
N LEU A 99 -12.64 2.80 20.08
CA LEU A 99 -12.31 4.20 20.31
C LEU A 99 -10.82 4.32 20.56
N LEU A 100 -10.17 5.22 19.84
CA LEU A 100 -8.75 5.54 19.97
C LEU A 100 -8.61 6.97 20.49
N VAL A 101 -7.91 7.16 21.61
CA VAL A 101 -7.75 8.45 22.27
C VAL A 101 -6.28 8.71 22.53
N VAL A 102 -5.75 9.79 21.96
CA VAL A 102 -4.40 10.28 22.22
C VAL A 102 -4.50 11.38 23.27
N THR A 103 -3.74 11.27 24.34
CA THR A 103 -3.73 12.25 25.43
C THR A 103 -2.32 12.78 25.68
N SER A 104 -2.22 13.99 26.24
CA SER A 104 -0.96 14.59 26.68
C SER A 104 -0.99 14.93 28.17
N GLY A 105 0.15 14.78 28.84
CA GLY A 105 0.32 15.12 30.26
C GLY A 105 0.26 13.91 31.19
N LYS A 106 0.72 14.10 32.44
CA LYS A 106 0.86 13.02 33.43
C LYS A 106 -0.31 12.92 34.41
N ASN A 107 -0.59 14.01 35.13
CA ASN A 107 -1.54 13.98 36.26
C ASN A 107 -2.98 14.27 35.84
N ASN A 108 -3.17 15.17 34.86
CA ASN A 108 -4.47 15.56 34.33
C ASN A 108 -4.39 15.49 32.80
N PRO A 109 -4.36 14.28 32.22
CA PRO A 109 -4.14 14.13 30.79
C PRO A 109 -5.27 14.79 30.00
N LEU A 110 -4.91 15.62 29.03
CA LEU A 110 -5.82 16.30 28.11
C LEU A 110 -5.98 15.45 26.85
N ILE A 111 -7.20 15.35 26.32
CA ILE A 111 -7.46 14.67 25.04
C ILE A 111 -6.89 15.54 23.92
N GLU A 112 -5.93 15.03 23.16
CA GLU A 112 -5.28 15.75 22.06
C GLU A 112 -5.87 15.40 20.70
N TRP A 113 -6.35 14.18 20.56
CA TRP A 113 -6.96 13.63 19.35
C TRP A 113 -7.78 12.40 19.72
N ILE A 114 -8.90 12.19 19.02
CA ILE A 114 -9.83 11.10 19.29
C ILE A 114 -10.49 10.63 17.99
N ALA A 115 -10.61 9.31 17.82
CA ALA A 115 -11.26 8.71 16.66
C ALA A 115 -12.09 7.49 17.01
N PHE A 116 -13.20 7.31 16.30
CA PHE A 116 -13.91 6.04 16.25
C PHE A 116 -13.22 5.06 15.32
N ILE A 117 -13.30 3.78 15.67
CA ILE A 117 -12.80 2.67 14.88
C ILE A 117 -13.99 1.82 14.44
N GLU A 118 -14.09 1.56 13.13
CA GLU A 118 -15.01 0.58 12.56
C GLU A 118 -14.21 -0.41 11.74
N SER A 119 -14.39 -1.69 12.03
CA SER A 119 -13.60 -2.76 11.44
C SER A 119 -14.49 -3.75 10.72
N LYS A 120 -13.97 -4.37 9.65
CA LYS A 120 -14.62 -5.49 8.97
C LYS A 120 -13.59 -6.55 8.64
N VAL A 121 -13.89 -7.80 8.93
CA VAL A 121 -13.04 -8.96 8.59
C VAL A 121 -13.67 -9.81 7.49
N GLY A 122 -12.84 -10.47 6.69
CA GLY A 122 -13.29 -11.36 5.62
C GLY A 122 -13.97 -10.59 4.49
N ASN A 123 -15.12 -11.09 4.05
CA ASN A 123 -15.88 -10.54 2.92
C ASN A 123 -16.93 -9.51 3.34
N GLN A 124 -16.99 -9.16 4.63
CA GLN A 124 -17.92 -8.16 5.11
C GLN A 124 -17.49 -6.78 4.60
N ARG A 125 -18.45 -6.03 4.05
CA ARG A 125 -18.20 -4.69 3.52
C ARG A 125 -18.63 -3.65 4.54
N LEU A 126 -17.82 -2.62 4.66
CA LEU A 126 -18.18 -1.40 5.38
C LEU A 126 -19.40 -0.77 4.69
N ASN A 127 -20.34 -0.26 5.48
CA ASN A 127 -21.57 0.34 4.98
C ASN A 127 -21.55 1.85 5.21
N GLN A 128 -21.84 2.63 4.15
CA GLN A 128 -21.96 4.08 4.22
C GLN A 128 -22.96 4.53 5.31
N ALA A 129 -24.07 3.81 5.50
CA ALA A 129 -25.05 4.14 6.51
C ALA A 129 -24.48 4.05 7.95
N GLN A 130 -23.57 3.11 8.21
CA GLN A 130 -22.89 3.00 9.50
C GLN A 130 -21.91 4.17 9.70
N VAL A 131 -21.15 4.52 8.67
CA VAL A 131 -20.25 5.69 8.69
C VAL A 131 -21.05 6.97 8.96
N ASP A 132 -22.18 7.16 8.29
CA ASP A 132 -23.04 8.33 8.49
C ASP A 132 -23.60 8.40 9.92
N GLN A 133 -23.98 7.26 10.52
CA GLN A 133 -24.40 7.18 11.92
C GLN A 133 -23.27 7.59 12.88
N TYR A 134 -22.03 7.16 12.64
CA TYR A 134 -20.88 7.57 13.45
C TYR A 134 -20.54 9.03 13.26
N VAL A 135 -20.75 9.60 12.06
CA VAL A 135 -20.59 11.03 11.82
C VAL A 135 -21.64 11.84 12.60
N GLU A 136 -22.89 11.38 12.70
CA GLU A 136 -23.88 12.03 13.57
C GLU A 136 -23.48 11.93 15.04
N PHE A 137 -23.12 10.73 15.50
CA PHE A 137 -22.75 10.52 16.90
C PHE A 137 -21.51 11.34 17.29
N GLY A 138 -20.48 11.33 16.44
CA GLY A 138 -19.25 12.08 16.67
C GLY A 138 -19.50 13.58 16.75
N LYS A 139 -20.39 14.13 15.93
CA LYS A 139 -20.81 15.54 16.03
C LYS A 139 -21.46 15.89 17.36
N GLU A 140 -22.23 14.99 17.94
CA GLU A 140 -22.87 15.26 19.24
C GLU A 140 -21.85 15.37 20.37
N ILE A 141 -20.79 14.56 20.33
CA ILE A 141 -19.81 14.45 21.41
C ILE A 141 -18.46 15.12 21.12
N GLY A 142 -18.24 15.67 19.93
CA GLY A 142 -16.96 16.31 19.56
C GLY A 142 -15.87 15.35 19.07
N VAL A 143 -16.25 14.19 18.54
CA VAL A 143 -15.32 13.28 17.83
C VAL A 143 -15.49 13.51 16.33
N ASP A 144 -14.45 13.98 15.65
CA ASP A 144 -14.48 14.35 14.22
C ASP A 144 -13.61 13.45 13.33
N ASN A 145 -13.10 12.33 13.86
CA ASN A 145 -12.28 11.37 13.14
C ASN A 145 -12.89 9.96 13.20
N ILE A 146 -12.90 9.27 12.06
CA ILE A 146 -13.24 7.84 11.97
C ILE A 146 -12.14 7.16 11.19
N ILE A 147 -11.60 6.08 11.74
CA ILE A 147 -10.73 5.14 11.04
C ILE A 147 -11.55 3.90 10.74
N THR A 148 -11.62 3.56 9.47
CA THR A 148 -12.18 2.29 9.02
C THR A 148 -11.08 1.28 8.74
N ILE A 149 -11.32 0.00 9.06
CA ILE A 149 -10.34 -1.08 8.83
C ILE A 149 -11.02 -2.22 8.08
N SER A 150 -10.49 -2.63 6.93
CA SER A 150 -11.03 -3.80 6.21
C SER A 150 -9.99 -4.46 5.28
N ASN A 151 -10.40 -5.43 4.47
CA ASN A 151 -9.54 -5.98 3.41
C ASN A 151 -9.50 -5.11 2.14
N TYR A 152 -10.25 -4.01 2.10
CA TYR A 152 -10.23 -3.07 0.97
C TYR A 152 -8.91 -2.28 0.94
N MET A 153 -8.38 -2.03 -0.26
CA MET A 153 -7.13 -1.29 -0.43
C MET A 153 -7.39 0.16 -0.84
N VAL A 154 -6.67 1.10 -0.24
CA VAL A 154 -6.69 2.52 -0.61
C VAL A 154 -5.28 3.00 -0.93
N THR A 155 -5.19 4.02 -1.78
CA THR A 155 -3.90 4.57 -2.23
C THR A 155 -3.08 5.10 -1.06
N SER A 156 -3.66 5.94 -0.22
CA SER A 156 -3.07 6.44 1.03
C SER A 156 -3.93 6.06 2.24
N ALA A 157 -3.31 5.90 3.42
CA ALA A 157 -4.04 5.72 4.68
C ALA A 157 -4.94 6.93 5.03
N SER A 158 -4.62 8.09 4.47
CA SER A 158 -5.42 9.31 4.58
C SER A 158 -6.67 9.31 3.67
N ASP A 159 -6.74 8.38 2.72
CA ASP A 159 -7.93 8.21 1.88
C ASP A 159 -8.97 7.34 2.57
N SER A 160 -10.20 7.41 2.08
CA SER A 160 -11.30 6.54 2.51
C SER A 160 -12.06 6.01 1.30
N PRO A 161 -12.49 4.74 1.30
CA PRO A 161 -13.42 4.23 0.29
C PRO A 161 -14.82 4.84 0.44
N PHE A 162 -15.07 5.54 1.54
CA PHE A 162 -16.32 6.26 1.81
C PHE A 162 -16.13 7.76 1.64
N THR A 163 -17.19 8.41 1.17
CA THR A 163 -17.26 9.87 1.14
C THR A 163 -18.30 10.33 2.13
N THR A 164 -18.06 11.47 2.78
CA THR A 164 -19.07 12.11 3.62
C THR A 164 -19.44 13.45 3.02
N ARG A 165 -20.74 13.75 3.00
CA ARG A 165 -21.25 15.07 2.57
C ARG A 165 -20.92 16.16 3.59
N LYS A 166 -20.42 15.80 4.78
CA LYS A 166 -20.18 16.71 5.90
C LYS A 166 -18.70 17.08 5.94
N ARG A 167 -18.40 18.34 5.63
CA ARG A 167 -17.04 18.89 5.44
C ARG A 167 -16.12 18.88 6.68
N ASN A 168 -16.65 18.63 7.88
CA ASN A 168 -15.90 18.77 9.14
C ASN A 168 -15.57 17.42 9.77
N PHE A 169 -15.42 16.38 8.97
CA PHE A 169 -15.17 15.03 9.48
C PHE A 169 -14.07 14.37 8.65
N GLN A 170 -13.07 13.83 9.33
CA GLN A 170 -11.95 13.14 8.71
C GLN A 170 -12.23 11.64 8.68
N LEU A 171 -12.17 11.07 7.48
CA LEU A 171 -12.33 9.64 7.25
C LEU A 171 -11.00 9.07 6.80
N TYR A 172 -10.54 8.06 7.52
CA TYR A 172 -9.31 7.34 7.24
C TYR A 172 -9.61 5.87 6.95
N HIS A 173 -8.73 5.23 6.21
CA HIS A 173 -8.83 3.80 5.96
C HIS A 173 -7.51 3.08 6.07
N TRP A 174 -7.48 2.02 6.87
CA TRP A 174 -6.37 1.08 6.94
C TRP A 174 -6.81 -0.27 6.39
N SER A 175 -6.04 -0.83 5.46
CA SER A 175 -6.23 -2.23 5.11
C SER A 175 -5.57 -3.13 6.17
N TRP A 176 -6.14 -4.30 6.45
CA TRP A 176 -5.51 -5.27 7.35
C TRP A 176 -4.12 -5.67 6.86
N THR A 177 -3.94 -5.79 5.54
CA THR A 177 -2.64 -6.03 4.92
C THR A 177 -1.65 -4.89 5.20
N TYR A 178 -2.08 -3.63 5.12
CA TYR A 178 -1.22 -2.49 5.47
C TYR A 178 -0.76 -2.56 6.92
N LEU A 179 -1.67 -2.83 7.85
CA LEU A 179 -1.35 -2.99 9.28
C LEU A 179 -0.35 -4.15 9.50
N LYS A 180 -0.54 -5.26 8.82
CA LYS A 180 0.33 -6.44 8.84
C LYS A 180 1.73 -6.17 8.27
N VAL A 181 1.83 -5.47 7.16
CA VAL A 181 3.11 -5.13 6.51
C VAL A 181 3.87 -4.11 7.35
N ALA A 182 3.20 -3.09 7.89
CA ALA A 182 3.80 -2.10 8.77
C ALA A 182 4.44 -2.76 10.01
N ALA A 183 3.76 -3.72 10.63
CA ALA A 183 4.29 -4.46 11.78
C ALA A 183 5.60 -5.19 11.44
N LYS A 184 5.61 -6.00 10.37
CA LYS A 184 6.81 -6.74 9.95
C LYS A 184 7.95 -5.82 9.50
N ARG A 185 7.64 -4.72 8.83
CA ARG A 185 8.65 -3.75 8.38
C ARG A 185 9.37 -3.13 9.57
N LEU A 186 8.65 -2.73 10.63
CA LEU A 186 9.27 -2.19 11.85
C LEU A 186 10.17 -3.21 12.55
N VAL A 187 9.70 -4.46 12.68
CA VAL A 187 10.51 -5.56 13.25
C VAL A 187 11.78 -5.78 12.42
N ARG A 188 11.65 -5.90 11.09
CA ARG A 188 12.80 -6.12 10.19
C ARG A 188 13.79 -4.97 10.16
N ALA A 189 13.31 -3.74 10.28
CA ALA A 189 14.16 -2.56 10.27
C ALA A 189 15.04 -2.44 11.54
N GLY A 190 14.74 -3.19 12.60
CA GLY A 190 15.50 -3.16 13.85
C GLY A 190 15.43 -1.80 14.55
N VAL A 191 14.35 -1.05 14.33
CA VAL A 191 14.16 0.32 14.88
C VAL A 191 13.46 0.31 16.24
N ILE A 192 13.05 -0.86 16.74
CA ILE A 192 12.34 -1.01 18.00
C ILE A 192 13.38 -1.23 19.10
N GLU A 193 13.48 -0.28 20.02
CA GLU A 193 14.46 -0.32 21.11
C GLU A 193 14.03 -1.21 22.28
N ASP A 194 12.72 -1.30 22.52
CA ASP A 194 12.15 -2.05 23.64
C ASP A 194 11.88 -3.52 23.22
N PRO A 195 12.50 -4.52 23.89
CA PRO A 195 12.31 -5.92 23.54
C PRO A 195 10.87 -6.41 23.74
N ASP A 196 10.12 -5.83 24.69
CA ASP A 196 8.72 -6.19 24.90
C ASP A 196 7.84 -5.65 23.76
N HIS A 197 8.17 -4.46 23.22
CA HIS A 197 7.51 -3.93 22.04
C HIS A 197 7.74 -4.81 20.80
N GLU A 198 8.99 -5.23 20.59
CA GLU A 198 9.35 -6.12 19.47
C GLU A 198 8.61 -7.46 19.59
N PHE A 199 8.57 -8.03 20.80
CA PHE A 199 7.84 -9.28 21.06
C PHE A 199 6.35 -9.14 20.76
N ILE A 200 5.68 -8.11 21.30
CA ILE A 200 4.24 -7.88 21.08
C ILE A 200 3.95 -7.67 19.59
N LEU A 201 4.76 -6.88 18.89
CA LEU A 201 4.55 -6.60 17.47
C LEU A 201 4.79 -7.85 16.60
N THR A 202 5.77 -8.67 16.97
CA THR A 202 6.03 -9.96 16.33
C THR A 202 4.86 -10.93 16.52
N GLU A 203 4.29 -11.00 17.72
CA GLU A 203 3.11 -11.84 17.98
C GLU A 203 1.86 -11.30 17.28
N LEU A 204 1.66 -9.98 17.22
CA LEU A 204 0.59 -9.38 16.42
C LEU A 204 0.73 -9.76 14.94
N ARG A 205 1.97 -9.71 14.43
CA ARG A 205 2.26 -10.13 13.06
C ARG A 205 1.92 -11.61 12.83
N ARG A 206 2.35 -12.50 13.73
CA ARG A 206 2.03 -13.94 13.66
C ARG A 206 0.53 -14.19 13.70
N TYR A 207 -0.19 -13.45 14.55
CA TYR A 207 -1.64 -13.49 14.60
C TYR A 207 -2.29 -13.09 13.26
N PHE A 208 -1.85 -11.99 12.65
CA PHE A 208 -2.35 -11.59 11.32
C PHE A 208 -2.01 -12.60 10.22
N ASP A 209 -0.84 -13.25 10.27
CA ASP A 209 -0.46 -14.30 9.33
C ASP A 209 -1.34 -15.56 9.45
N ALA A 210 -1.78 -15.89 10.66
CA ALA A 210 -2.63 -17.06 10.93
C ALA A 210 -4.14 -16.80 10.76
N HIS A 211 -4.56 -15.54 10.61
CA HIS A 211 -5.97 -15.18 10.60
C HIS A 211 -6.61 -15.36 9.21
N SER A 212 -7.47 -16.36 9.05
CA SER A 212 -8.02 -16.79 7.75
C SER A 212 -8.86 -15.74 7.00
N LYS A 213 -9.33 -14.71 7.71
CA LYS A 213 -10.18 -13.64 7.18
C LYS A 213 -9.45 -12.33 6.90
N LEU A 214 -8.15 -12.23 7.19
CA LEU A 214 -7.34 -11.04 6.87
C LEU A 214 -6.59 -11.34 5.59
N ASN A 215 -7.14 -10.86 4.47
CA ASN A 215 -6.69 -11.28 3.15
C ASN A 215 -6.11 -10.08 2.38
N ASN A 216 -5.10 -10.38 1.58
CA ASN A 216 -4.63 -9.48 0.53
C ASN A 216 -5.65 -9.40 -0.62
N PHE A 217 -5.40 -8.48 -1.55
CA PHE A 217 -6.29 -8.29 -2.68
C PHE A 217 -5.98 -9.36 -3.73
N THR A 218 -6.86 -10.35 -3.85
CA THR A 218 -6.59 -11.56 -4.64
C THR A 218 -7.44 -11.67 -5.91
N ASN A 219 -8.34 -10.73 -6.16
CA ASN A 219 -9.35 -10.85 -7.21
C ASN A 219 -9.74 -9.51 -7.81
N MET A 220 -9.55 -9.36 -9.12
CA MET A 220 -9.88 -8.16 -9.89
C MET A 220 -11.39 -7.86 -10.06
N GLY A 221 -12.29 -8.48 -9.30
CA GLY A 221 -13.75 -8.23 -9.39
C GLY A 221 -14.54 -9.27 -10.20
N GLY A 222 -14.00 -10.47 -10.39
CA GLY A 222 -14.74 -11.59 -10.97
C GLY A 222 -15.13 -11.40 -12.44
N LYS A 223 -16.39 -11.67 -12.79
CA LYS A 223 -16.88 -11.62 -14.18
C LYS A 223 -16.76 -10.23 -14.81
N GLU A 224 -16.93 -9.18 -14.01
CA GLU A 224 -16.87 -7.79 -14.48
C GLU A 224 -15.49 -7.43 -15.03
N TRP A 225 -14.41 -7.92 -14.40
CA TRP A 225 -13.05 -7.74 -14.92
C TRP A 225 -12.89 -8.32 -16.32
N LYS A 226 -13.31 -9.58 -16.51
CA LYS A 226 -13.22 -10.25 -17.80
C LYS A 226 -13.96 -9.48 -18.88
N GLU A 227 -15.18 -9.07 -18.61
CA GLU A 227 -16.02 -8.32 -19.55
C GLU A 227 -15.42 -6.94 -19.86
N ALA A 228 -14.91 -6.24 -18.85
CA ALA A 228 -14.28 -4.93 -19.01
C ALA A 228 -12.99 -5.01 -19.83
N VAL A 229 -12.10 -5.98 -19.55
CA VAL A 229 -10.87 -6.20 -20.32
C VAL A 229 -11.19 -6.56 -21.77
N GLN A 230 -12.12 -7.49 -22.00
CA GLN A 230 -12.52 -7.90 -23.35
C GLN A 230 -13.03 -6.70 -24.15
N LYS A 231 -13.92 -5.91 -23.55
CA LYS A 231 -14.48 -4.69 -24.16
C LYS A 231 -13.41 -3.63 -24.41
N CYS A 232 -12.47 -3.46 -23.48
CA CYS A 232 -11.32 -2.55 -23.59
C CYS A 232 -10.43 -2.91 -24.79
N ARG A 233 -10.19 -4.20 -24.98
CA ARG A 233 -9.40 -4.74 -26.09
C ARG A 233 -10.12 -4.63 -27.43
N ASP A 234 -11.38 -5.06 -27.50
CA ASP A 234 -12.15 -5.15 -28.76
C ASP A 234 -12.44 -3.78 -29.37
N LEU A 235 -12.68 -2.77 -28.53
CA LEU A 235 -12.92 -1.40 -28.99
C LEU A 235 -11.64 -0.69 -29.48
N GLY A 236 -10.45 -1.23 -29.18
CA GLY A 236 -9.18 -0.61 -29.53
C GLY A 236 -8.95 0.74 -28.83
N GLN A 237 -7.93 1.48 -29.28
CA GLN A 237 -7.48 2.73 -28.66
C GLN A 237 -8.39 3.93 -28.97
N ASP A 238 -8.94 3.99 -30.19
CA ASP A 238 -9.60 5.20 -30.71
C ASP A 238 -11.06 5.36 -30.26
N ALA A 239 -11.72 4.28 -29.83
CA ALA A 239 -13.10 4.32 -29.39
C ALA A 239 -13.22 4.83 -27.94
N LYS A 240 -14.35 5.45 -27.59
CA LYS A 240 -14.62 5.80 -26.19
C LYS A 240 -15.05 4.56 -25.42
N LEU A 241 -14.40 4.28 -24.28
CA LEU A 241 -14.81 3.21 -23.39
C LEU A 241 -16.06 3.61 -22.59
N PRO A 242 -17.03 2.69 -22.44
CA PRO A 242 -18.17 2.92 -21.55
C PRO A 242 -17.74 3.10 -20.08
N LYS A 243 -18.55 3.86 -19.33
CA LYS A 243 -18.19 4.30 -17.96
C LYS A 243 -18.15 3.15 -16.96
N ASP A 244 -19.05 2.19 -17.10
CA ASP A 244 -19.04 0.90 -16.39
C ASP A 244 -17.70 0.17 -16.58
N CYS A 245 -17.24 0.05 -17.83
CA CYS A 245 -15.97 -0.60 -18.16
C CYS A 245 -14.76 0.10 -17.52
N THR A 246 -14.66 1.42 -17.69
CA THR A 246 -13.56 2.21 -17.11
C THR A 246 -13.56 2.17 -15.59
N ASN A 247 -14.74 2.30 -14.95
CA ASN A 247 -14.86 2.20 -13.50
C ASN A 247 -14.36 0.85 -12.97
N THR A 248 -14.78 -0.27 -13.57
CA THR A 248 -14.33 -1.61 -13.15
C THR A 248 -12.81 -1.75 -13.29
N LEU A 249 -12.23 -1.35 -14.43
CA LEU A 249 -10.78 -1.46 -14.63
C LEU A 249 -9.99 -0.60 -13.64
N VAL A 250 -10.43 0.64 -13.45
CA VAL A 250 -9.74 1.61 -12.59
C VAL A 250 -9.86 1.22 -11.12
N GLU A 251 -11.04 0.84 -10.63
CA GLU A 251 -11.25 0.47 -9.22
C GLU A 251 -10.47 -0.78 -8.84
N SER A 252 -10.51 -1.84 -9.67
CA SER A 252 -9.77 -3.07 -9.40
C SER A 252 -8.26 -2.85 -9.46
N TYR A 253 -7.77 -2.12 -10.47
CA TYR A 253 -6.33 -1.87 -10.59
C TYR A 253 -5.80 -0.93 -9.51
N LYS A 254 -6.58 0.06 -9.07
CA LYS A 254 -6.19 0.96 -7.96
C LYS A 254 -5.98 0.19 -6.64
N GLN A 255 -6.77 -0.85 -6.40
CA GLN A 255 -6.56 -1.74 -5.25
C GLN A 255 -5.33 -2.62 -5.45
N GLU A 256 -5.19 -3.21 -6.63
CA GLU A 256 -4.05 -4.06 -7.01
C GLU A 256 -2.71 -3.33 -6.90
N GLU A 257 -2.57 -2.11 -7.44
CA GLU A 257 -1.30 -1.37 -7.38
C GLU A 257 -0.84 -1.10 -5.94
N LYS A 258 -1.80 -0.92 -5.01
CA LYS A 258 -1.49 -0.76 -3.59
C LYS A 258 -1.08 -2.08 -2.98
N ASP A 259 -1.79 -3.16 -3.28
CA ASP A 259 -1.47 -4.47 -2.72
C ASP A 259 -0.10 -4.95 -3.21
N ILE A 260 0.25 -4.75 -4.48
CA ILE A 260 1.59 -5.06 -5.01
C ILE A 260 2.67 -4.37 -4.16
N ALA A 261 2.55 -3.07 -3.85
CA ALA A 261 3.54 -2.38 -3.01
C ALA A 261 3.69 -3.05 -1.62
N LEU A 262 2.56 -3.46 -1.03
CA LEU A 262 2.53 -4.14 0.27
C LEU A 262 3.12 -5.55 0.18
N GLN A 263 2.72 -6.37 -0.79
CA GLN A 263 3.23 -7.72 -1.00
C GLN A 263 4.72 -7.72 -1.28
N LEU A 264 5.20 -6.81 -2.14
CA LEU A 264 6.61 -6.65 -2.43
C LEU A 264 7.40 -6.30 -1.17
N THR A 265 6.91 -5.36 -0.35
CA THR A 265 7.51 -5.04 0.96
C THR A 265 7.49 -6.24 1.90
N ASP A 266 6.41 -7.01 1.90
CA ASP A 266 6.22 -8.13 2.81
C ASP A 266 7.12 -9.31 2.48
N ARG A 267 7.19 -9.69 1.21
CA ARG A 267 7.78 -10.95 0.75
C ARG A 267 9.26 -10.84 0.45
N ASN A 268 9.77 -9.66 0.10
CA ASN A 268 11.19 -9.51 -0.23
C ASN A 268 12.10 -9.82 0.97
N GLU A 269 13.17 -10.58 0.74
CA GLU A 269 14.13 -10.98 1.77
C GLU A 269 15.17 -9.91 2.07
N SER A 270 15.40 -9.00 1.12
CA SER A 270 16.37 -7.90 1.23
C SER A 270 15.93 -6.79 2.20
N GLY A 271 14.71 -6.84 2.74
CA GLY A 271 14.18 -5.84 3.66
C GLY A 271 13.87 -4.49 3.02
N LEU A 272 13.76 -4.41 1.69
CA LEU A 272 13.44 -3.21 0.95
C LEU A 272 12.01 -2.74 1.27
N PHE A 273 11.84 -1.43 1.44
CA PHE A 273 10.53 -0.83 1.57
C PHE A 273 10.04 -0.33 0.21
N VAL A 274 8.97 -0.94 -0.29
CA VAL A 274 8.39 -0.62 -1.60
C VAL A 274 7.11 0.18 -1.42
N GLN A 275 7.04 1.35 -2.07
CA GLN A 275 5.89 2.24 -1.97
C GLN A 275 5.45 2.71 -3.34
N LEU A 276 4.15 2.93 -3.53
CA LEU A 276 3.67 3.68 -4.69
C LEU A 276 4.24 5.12 -4.66
N GLU A 277 4.72 5.58 -5.81
CA GLU A 277 5.14 6.96 -5.98
C GLU A 277 3.94 7.89 -5.72
N PRO A 278 4.08 8.90 -4.84
CA PRO A 278 3.00 9.82 -4.56
C PRO A 278 2.48 10.50 -5.82
N PHE A 279 1.16 10.49 -5.99
CA PHE A 279 0.51 11.11 -7.13
C PHE A 279 0.33 12.61 -6.92
N LYS A 280 0.54 13.41 -7.98
CA LYS A 280 0.32 14.87 -7.93
C LYS A 280 -1.15 15.25 -8.04
N ASN A 281 -1.93 14.42 -8.72
CA ASN A 281 -3.34 14.62 -9.00
C ASN A 281 -4.12 13.40 -8.49
N ASP A 282 -5.45 13.46 -8.57
CA ASP A 282 -6.30 12.32 -8.24
C ASP A 282 -5.94 11.09 -9.07
N ARG A 283 -5.73 9.95 -8.39
CA ARG A 283 -5.25 8.73 -9.04
C ARG A 283 -6.31 8.13 -9.97
N VAL A 284 -7.59 8.27 -9.66
CA VAL A 284 -8.68 7.76 -10.51
C VAL A 284 -8.73 8.54 -11.82
N GLU A 285 -8.60 9.87 -11.77
CA GLU A 285 -8.50 10.71 -12.98
C GLU A 285 -7.27 10.34 -13.83
N MET A 286 -6.11 10.15 -13.19
CA MET A 286 -4.89 9.73 -13.90
C MET A 286 -5.03 8.37 -14.59
N LEU A 287 -5.63 7.38 -13.92
CA LEU A 287 -5.83 6.05 -14.50
C LEU A 287 -6.83 6.08 -15.66
N ASN A 288 -7.89 6.90 -15.57
CA ASN A 288 -8.81 7.12 -16.67
C ASN A 288 -8.11 7.74 -17.89
N ASP A 289 -7.28 8.76 -17.67
CA ASP A 289 -6.50 9.40 -18.74
C ASP A 289 -5.54 8.41 -19.43
N MET A 290 -4.89 7.53 -18.66
CA MET A 290 -4.01 6.48 -19.20
C MET A 290 -4.79 5.45 -20.05
N LEU A 291 -5.98 5.04 -19.60
CA LEU A 291 -6.85 4.16 -20.39
C LEU A 291 -7.29 4.83 -21.68
N GLU A 292 -7.79 6.07 -21.61
CA GLU A 292 -8.30 6.80 -22.77
C GLU A 292 -7.20 6.99 -23.83
N LYS A 293 -6.01 7.41 -23.40
CA LYS A 293 -4.90 7.72 -24.32
C LYS A 293 -4.19 6.49 -24.85
N HIS A 294 -3.98 5.46 -24.03
CA HIS A 294 -3.02 4.40 -24.35
C HIS A 294 -3.56 3.00 -24.16
N ARG A 295 -4.72 2.82 -23.51
CA ARG A 295 -5.21 1.50 -23.07
C ARG A 295 -4.18 0.77 -22.21
N LYS A 296 -3.55 1.53 -21.31
CA LYS A 296 -2.57 1.01 -20.36
C LYS A 296 -2.83 1.58 -18.99
N PHE A 297 -2.33 0.87 -17.99
CA PHE A 297 -2.03 1.47 -16.70
C PHE A 297 -0.54 1.43 -16.45
N THR A 298 -0.02 2.47 -15.80
CA THR A 298 1.35 2.48 -15.30
C THR A 298 1.37 2.95 -13.86
N SER A 299 2.02 2.15 -13.01
CA SER A 299 2.25 2.47 -11.60
C SER A 299 3.76 2.45 -11.34
N THR A 300 4.26 3.50 -10.70
CA THR A 300 5.67 3.62 -10.35
C THR A 300 5.83 3.38 -8.86
N PHE A 301 6.84 2.58 -8.51
CA PHE A 301 7.15 2.19 -7.15
C PHE A 301 8.52 2.72 -6.77
N VAL A 302 8.60 3.38 -5.61
CA VAL A 302 9.81 3.95 -5.01
C VAL A 302 10.31 3.02 -3.92
N ILE A 303 11.63 2.88 -3.83
CA ILE A 303 12.31 2.00 -2.88
C ILE A 303 12.96 2.83 -1.77
N ASP A 304 12.74 2.46 -0.51
CA ASP A 304 13.36 3.07 0.68
C ASP A 304 13.25 4.61 0.72
N HIS A 305 12.14 5.14 0.21
CA HIS A 305 11.89 6.59 0.05
C HIS A 305 12.84 7.33 -0.92
N ASP A 306 13.74 6.63 -1.62
CA ASP A 306 14.66 7.23 -2.58
C ASP A 306 13.99 7.37 -3.96
N LYS A 307 13.64 8.61 -4.32
CA LYS A 307 12.99 8.95 -5.60
C LYS A 307 13.82 8.58 -6.84
N ASN A 308 15.11 8.29 -6.68
CA ASN A 308 15.97 7.84 -7.77
C ASN A 308 15.97 6.32 -7.90
N ARG A 309 15.63 5.58 -6.85
CA ARG A 309 15.48 4.13 -6.84
C ARG A 309 14.01 3.77 -7.06
N LYS A 310 13.64 3.58 -8.32
CA LYS A 310 12.27 3.26 -8.69
C LYS A 310 12.17 2.32 -9.88
N PHE A 311 11.04 1.64 -9.95
CA PHE A 311 10.64 0.86 -11.11
C PHE A 311 9.16 1.08 -11.39
N SER A 312 8.73 0.77 -12.59
CA SER A 312 7.34 0.92 -13.01
C SER A 312 6.79 -0.40 -13.50
N ILE A 313 5.53 -0.67 -13.20
CA ILE A 313 4.74 -1.76 -13.76
C ILE A 313 3.76 -1.15 -14.74
N THR A 314 3.76 -1.65 -15.98
CA THR A 314 2.81 -1.26 -17.03
C THR A 314 1.94 -2.45 -17.40
N VAL A 315 0.64 -2.24 -17.37
CA VAL A 315 -0.38 -3.21 -17.78
C VAL A 315 -0.95 -2.76 -19.11
N ASP A 316 -0.77 -3.55 -20.18
CA ASP A 316 -1.21 -3.23 -21.54
C ASP A 316 -2.44 -4.06 -21.92
N PHE A 317 -3.60 -3.40 -22.00
CA PHE A 317 -4.89 -4.08 -22.26
C PHE A 317 -5.05 -4.53 -23.71
N LEU A 318 -4.32 -3.93 -24.66
CA LEU A 318 -4.39 -4.32 -26.07
C LEU A 318 -3.54 -5.56 -26.33
N LYS A 319 -2.33 -5.58 -25.76
CA LYS A 319 -1.40 -6.70 -25.87
C LYS A 319 -1.70 -7.83 -24.89
N LEU A 320 -2.45 -7.56 -23.82
CA LEU A 320 -2.64 -8.48 -22.69
C LEU A 320 -1.29 -8.87 -22.07
N GLU A 321 -0.45 -7.86 -21.87
CA GLU A 321 0.94 -7.97 -21.43
C GLU A 321 1.17 -7.13 -20.16
N ILE A 322 2.04 -7.61 -19.30
CA ILE A 322 2.54 -6.88 -18.13
C ILE A 322 4.03 -6.67 -18.32
N GLU A 323 4.50 -5.43 -18.14
CA GLU A 323 5.91 -5.06 -18.26
C GLU A 323 6.39 -4.42 -16.96
N CYS A 324 7.51 -4.89 -16.41
CA CYS A 324 8.23 -4.20 -15.34
C CYS A 324 9.45 -3.51 -15.93
N THR A 325 9.71 -2.25 -15.58
CA THR A 325 10.79 -1.47 -16.16
C THR A 325 11.48 -0.57 -15.14
N THR A 326 12.78 -0.34 -15.30
CA THR A 326 13.55 0.65 -14.55
C THR A 326 14.63 1.25 -15.42
N ASN A 327 15.06 2.47 -15.10
CA ASN A 327 16.11 3.17 -15.81
C ASN A 327 17.37 3.27 -14.94
N ILE A 328 18.51 2.88 -15.50
CA ILE A 328 19.79 2.82 -14.81
C ILE A 328 20.80 3.72 -15.53
N SER A 329 21.38 4.67 -14.80
CA SER A 329 22.44 5.53 -15.33
C SER A 329 23.79 5.05 -14.79
N ILE A 330 24.79 4.95 -15.67
CA ILE A 330 26.16 4.55 -15.31
C ILE A 330 27.11 5.64 -15.78
N ASP A 331 27.69 6.40 -14.86
CA ASP A 331 28.47 7.60 -15.21
C ASP A 331 29.91 7.32 -15.67
N LYS A 332 30.44 6.15 -15.32
CA LYS A 332 31.84 5.79 -15.57
C LYS A 332 32.01 5.12 -16.93
N GLY A 333 32.98 5.61 -17.70
CA GLY A 333 33.39 5.04 -18.98
C GLY A 333 32.62 5.55 -20.20
N LYS A 334 32.96 4.99 -21.36
CA LYS A 334 32.21 5.16 -22.63
C LYS A 334 31.18 4.02 -22.78
N ALA A 335 30.33 4.09 -23.80
CA ALA A 335 29.23 3.15 -24.02
C ALA A 335 29.59 1.65 -23.81
N GLN A 336 30.74 1.20 -24.33
CA GLN A 336 31.21 -0.18 -24.12
C GLN A 336 31.41 -0.52 -22.63
N ALA A 337 32.12 0.34 -21.88
CA ALA A 337 32.40 0.13 -20.47
C ALA A 337 31.13 0.30 -19.60
N GLN A 338 30.24 1.21 -19.99
CA GLN A 338 28.93 1.38 -19.36
C GLN A 338 28.10 0.09 -19.51
N THR A 339 28.04 -0.50 -20.71
CA THR A 339 27.35 -1.78 -20.94
C THR A 339 27.99 -2.92 -20.15
N SER A 340 29.32 -3.03 -20.11
CA SER A 340 29.99 -4.06 -19.28
C SER A 340 29.65 -3.91 -17.79
N SER A 341 29.56 -2.67 -17.31
CA SER A 341 29.20 -2.38 -15.91
C SER A 341 27.74 -2.77 -15.63
N LEU A 342 26.81 -2.50 -16.56
CA LEU A 342 25.43 -2.95 -16.47
C LEU A 342 25.34 -4.48 -16.38
N ILE A 343 26.06 -5.19 -17.25
CA ILE A 343 26.06 -6.66 -17.25
C ILE A 343 26.52 -7.20 -15.89
N ASN A 344 27.55 -6.59 -15.30
CA ASN A 344 28.07 -7.02 -13.99
C ASN A 344 27.05 -6.86 -12.85
N LEU A 345 26.10 -5.93 -12.95
CA LEU A 345 25.04 -5.77 -11.93
C LEU A 345 24.07 -6.94 -11.91
N PHE A 346 23.90 -7.63 -13.03
CA PHE A 346 22.81 -8.60 -13.22
C PHE A 346 23.27 -9.98 -13.68
N GLN A 347 24.57 -10.21 -13.88
CA GLN A 347 25.07 -11.49 -14.38
C GLN A 347 24.73 -12.68 -13.46
N ASP A 348 24.53 -12.43 -12.16
CA ASP A 348 24.21 -13.45 -11.15
C ASP A 348 22.70 -13.58 -10.87
N SER A 349 21.85 -12.84 -11.60
CA SER A 349 20.40 -12.77 -11.38
C SER A 349 19.59 -14.02 -11.78
N GLY A 350 20.21 -15.05 -12.36
CA GLY A 350 19.55 -16.32 -12.73
C GLY A 350 18.55 -16.26 -13.90
N HIS A 351 18.01 -15.08 -14.27
CA HIS A 351 16.92 -14.90 -15.25
C HIS A 351 17.32 -14.02 -16.45
N THR A 352 18.58 -14.12 -16.87
CA THR A 352 19.22 -13.28 -17.89
C THR A 352 18.55 -13.33 -19.27
N SER A 353 17.83 -14.41 -19.60
CA SER A 353 17.12 -14.54 -20.89
C SER A 353 15.83 -13.72 -20.96
N GLN A 354 15.18 -13.48 -19.81
CA GLN A 354 13.93 -12.73 -19.70
C GLN A 354 14.15 -11.24 -19.44
N LEU A 355 15.35 -10.87 -18.98
CA LEU A 355 15.77 -9.49 -18.81
C LEU A 355 16.16 -8.87 -20.15
N LEU A 356 15.47 -7.80 -20.51
CA LEU A 356 15.66 -7.06 -21.74
C LEU A 356 16.30 -5.71 -21.44
N VAL A 357 17.23 -5.29 -22.30
CA VAL A 357 18.02 -4.08 -22.15
C VAL A 357 17.92 -3.23 -23.42
N ASN A 358 17.58 -1.95 -23.24
CA ASN A 358 17.69 -0.91 -24.26
C ASN A 358 18.69 0.16 -23.79
N ALA A 359 19.59 0.59 -24.68
CA ALA A 359 20.50 1.69 -24.39
C ALA A 359 19.99 2.98 -25.03
N PHE A 360 19.71 3.99 -24.21
CA PHE A 360 19.29 5.30 -24.68
C PHE A 360 20.46 6.27 -24.69
N TYR A 361 20.71 6.87 -25.85
CA TYR A 361 21.74 7.88 -26.09
C TYR A 361 21.16 9.31 -25.96
N PRO A 362 22.00 10.36 -26.03
CA PRO A 362 21.50 11.74 -26.05
C PRO A 362 20.36 11.95 -27.06
N ARG A 363 19.37 12.75 -26.67
CA ARG A 363 18.09 12.92 -27.40
C ARG A 363 17.22 11.64 -27.46
N ASN A 364 17.43 10.71 -26.53
CA ASN A 364 16.66 9.46 -26.38
C ASN A 364 16.66 8.58 -27.64
N LYS A 365 17.79 8.54 -28.36
CA LYS A 365 17.99 7.60 -29.48
C LYS A 365 18.34 6.22 -28.95
N THR A 366 17.77 5.17 -29.53
CA THR A 366 18.13 3.77 -29.24
C THR A 366 18.70 3.10 -30.48
N PRO A 367 19.79 2.31 -30.39
CA PRO A 367 20.36 1.61 -31.53
C PRO A 367 19.52 0.42 -32.00
N ASN A 368 18.68 -0.13 -31.12
CA ASN A 368 17.80 -1.25 -31.45
C ASN A 368 16.35 -0.86 -31.16
N LEU A 369 15.49 -1.11 -32.15
CA LEU A 369 14.04 -0.99 -31.98
C LEU A 369 13.50 -2.16 -31.14
N ASP A 370 14.11 -3.34 -31.29
CA ASP A 370 13.83 -4.52 -30.49
C ASP A 370 14.82 -4.64 -29.33
N SER A 371 14.32 -4.93 -28.14
CA SER A 371 15.16 -5.04 -26.94
C SER A 371 16.07 -6.25 -26.97
N ILE A 372 17.27 -6.10 -26.40
CA ILE A 372 18.28 -7.17 -26.37
C ILE A 372 18.22 -7.90 -25.04
N SER A 373 18.24 -9.24 -25.04
CA SER A 373 18.33 -9.99 -23.80
C SER A 373 19.68 -9.81 -23.12
N LEU A 374 19.68 -9.75 -21.79
CA LEU A 374 20.90 -9.70 -20.99
C LEU A 374 21.78 -10.94 -21.25
N GLN A 375 21.17 -12.10 -21.49
CA GLN A 375 21.86 -13.32 -21.90
C GLN A 375 22.73 -13.11 -23.15
N LYS A 376 22.18 -12.49 -24.20
CA LYS A 376 22.94 -12.17 -25.41
C LYS A 376 24.10 -11.21 -25.11
N LEU A 377 23.90 -10.22 -24.25
CA LEU A 377 24.97 -9.30 -23.83
C LEU A 377 26.08 -10.01 -23.03
N ILE A 378 25.74 -10.99 -22.21
CA ILE A 378 26.70 -11.84 -21.48
C ILE A 378 27.51 -12.69 -22.47
N GLU A 379 26.86 -13.28 -23.46
CA GLU A 379 27.53 -14.03 -24.54
C GLU A 379 28.49 -13.13 -25.32
N GLU A 380 28.07 -11.91 -25.67
CA GLU A 380 28.91 -10.91 -26.34
C GLU A 380 30.11 -10.48 -25.49
N LYS A 381 29.95 -10.39 -24.16
CA LYS A 381 31.03 -10.09 -23.20
C LYS A 381 32.06 -11.21 -23.13
N ASN A 382 31.61 -12.46 -23.23
CA ASN A 382 32.46 -13.65 -23.10
C ASN A 382 33.05 -14.14 -24.44
N ALA A 383 32.57 -13.61 -25.56
CA ALA A 383 33.09 -13.93 -26.88
C ALA A 383 34.57 -13.54 -27.01
N LYS A 384 35.37 -14.40 -27.65
CA LYS A 384 36.79 -14.13 -27.91
C LYS A 384 36.92 -13.06 -29.01
N GLY A 385 37.47 -11.89 -28.65
CA GLY A 385 37.68 -10.74 -29.54
C GLY A 385 37.04 -9.48 -28.97
N ASN A 386 37.48 -8.29 -29.42
CA ASN A 386 36.86 -7.00 -29.03
C ASN A 386 35.48 -6.82 -29.70
N SER A 387 34.52 -7.71 -29.40
CA SER A 387 33.13 -7.57 -29.85
C SER A 387 32.50 -6.32 -29.27
N VAL A 388 31.98 -5.47 -30.15
CA VAL A 388 31.15 -4.32 -29.76
C VAL A 388 29.78 -4.86 -29.35
N TYR A 389 29.27 -4.43 -28.19
CA TYR A 389 27.96 -4.90 -27.74
C TYR A 389 26.86 -4.45 -28.68
N SER A 390 25.81 -5.25 -28.83
CA SER A 390 24.63 -4.89 -29.64
C SER A 390 23.96 -3.59 -29.15
N THR A 391 24.16 -3.18 -27.90
CA THR A 391 23.68 -1.91 -27.33
C THR A 391 24.55 -0.69 -27.66
N VAL A 392 25.71 -0.88 -28.28
CA VAL A 392 26.70 0.18 -28.52
C VAL A 392 26.60 0.71 -29.94
N ASN A 393 26.38 2.02 -30.09
CA ASN A 393 26.40 2.70 -31.38
C ASN A 393 27.12 4.05 -31.27
N LYS A 394 28.31 4.14 -31.89
CA LYS A 394 29.19 5.32 -31.80
C LYS A 394 28.61 6.55 -32.49
N ASP A 395 27.78 6.37 -33.52
CA ASP A 395 27.17 7.47 -34.28
C ASP A 395 26.06 8.17 -33.46
N MET A 396 25.53 7.49 -32.44
CA MET A 396 24.51 8.04 -31.53
C MET A 396 25.12 8.78 -30.33
N GLY A 397 26.42 8.59 -30.07
CA GLY A 397 27.18 9.28 -29.04
C GLY A 397 28.26 8.40 -28.39
N GLU A 398 29.18 9.03 -27.66
CA GLU A 398 30.25 8.28 -26.97
C GLU A 398 29.79 7.60 -25.68
N LYS A 399 28.68 8.06 -25.10
CA LYS A 399 28.13 7.61 -23.82
C LYS A 399 26.64 7.32 -23.94
N VAL A 400 26.22 6.23 -23.31
CA VAL A 400 24.82 5.93 -23.03
C VAL A 400 24.35 6.91 -21.95
N LYS A 401 23.18 7.52 -22.15
CA LYS A 401 22.51 8.42 -21.20
C LYS A 401 21.90 7.62 -20.05
N TYR A 402 21.17 6.55 -20.37
CA TYR A 402 20.66 5.56 -19.42
C TYR A 402 20.35 4.25 -20.14
N PHE A 403 20.31 3.15 -19.39
CA PHE A 403 19.80 1.86 -19.83
C PHE A 403 18.38 1.70 -19.29
N GLU A 404 17.45 1.32 -20.15
CA GLU A 404 16.16 0.78 -19.73
C GLU A 404 16.32 -0.74 -19.56
N VAL A 405 16.05 -1.23 -18.37
CA VAL A 405 16.04 -2.67 -18.05
C VAL A 405 14.60 -3.07 -17.78
N LYS A 406 14.13 -4.11 -18.46
CA LYS A 406 12.73 -4.53 -18.36
C LYS A 406 12.53 -6.03 -18.45
N THR A 407 11.44 -6.50 -17.87
CA THR A 407 10.87 -7.84 -18.09
C THR A 407 9.46 -7.68 -18.61
N LYS A 408 9.00 -8.66 -19.38
CA LYS A 408 7.63 -8.68 -19.90
C LYS A 408 7.02 -10.06 -19.74
N ASP A 409 5.72 -10.08 -19.51
CA ASP A 409 4.94 -11.31 -19.43
C ASP A 409 3.67 -11.18 -20.26
N LEU A 410 3.48 -12.10 -21.22
CA LEU A 410 2.32 -12.15 -22.08
C LEU A 410 1.32 -13.14 -21.49
N LEU A 411 0.22 -12.63 -20.95
CA LEU A 411 -0.73 -13.45 -20.17
C LEU A 411 -1.83 -14.07 -21.04
N GLY A 412 -2.15 -13.46 -22.18
CA GLY A 412 -3.23 -13.94 -23.06
C GLY A 412 -4.56 -14.09 -22.31
N ALA A 413 -5.14 -15.28 -22.30
CA ALA A 413 -6.41 -15.55 -21.62
C ALA A 413 -6.34 -15.37 -20.10
N GLU A 414 -5.17 -15.58 -19.48
CA GLU A 414 -4.98 -15.40 -18.03
C GLU A 414 -5.10 -13.94 -17.60
N PHE A 415 -4.87 -12.99 -18.52
CA PHE A 415 -5.03 -11.56 -18.24
C PHE A 415 -6.49 -11.22 -17.86
N MET A 416 -7.44 -11.94 -18.45
CA MET A 416 -8.87 -11.78 -18.20
C MET A 416 -9.36 -12.62 -17.01
N ALA A 417 -8.53 -13.53 -16.50
CA ALA A 417 -8.88 -14.39 -15.38
C ALA A 417 -8.54 -13.66 -14.06
N PRO A 418 -9.53 -13.25 -13.25
CA PRO A 418 -9.33 -12.28 -12.16
C PRO A 418 -8.31 -12.69 -11.09
N LEU A 419 -8.24 -13.99 -10.78
CA LEU A 419 -7.26 -14.53 -9.83
C LEU A 419 -5.88 -14.66 -10.48
N LYS A 420 -5.84 -15.15 -11.74
CA LYS A 420 -4.58 -15.36 -12.45
C LYS A 420 -3.89 -14.06 -12.85
N PHE A 421 -4.65 -13.01 -13.13
CA PHE A 421 -4.07 -11.69 -13.35
C PHE A 421 -3.26 -11.22 -12.13
N VAL A 422 -3.83 -11.35 -10.92
CA VAL A 422 -3.16 -11.01 -9.65
C VAL A 422 -1.92 -11.89 -9.43
N ASP A 423 -2.08 -13.22 -9.55
CA ASP A 423 -0.94 -14.15 -9.41
C ASP A 423 0.24 -13.76 -10.33
N ARG A 424 -0.06 -13.40 -11.58
CA ARG A 424 0.94 -13.11 -12.62
C ARG A 424 1.57 -11.74 -12.46
N ILE A 425 0.80 -10.69 -12.11
CA ILE A 425 1.35 -9.35 -11.89
C ILE A 425 2.23 -9.30 -10.64
N GLU A 426 1.82 -9.98 -9.55
CA GLU A 426 2.64 -10.09 -8.35
C GLU A 426 3.93 -10.88 -8.61
N ASP A 427 3.85 -12.01 -9.33
CA ASP A 427 5.02 -12.84 -9.63
C ASP A 427 6.07 -12.10 -10.48
N ILE A 428 5.67 -11.44 -11.58
CA ILE A 428 6.63 -10.68 -12.39
C ILE A 428 7.20 -9.50 -11.59
N ALA A 429 6.40 -8.83 -10.76
CA ALA A 429 6.87 -7.73 -9.93
C ALA A 429 7.88 -8.20 -8.87
N GLN A 430 7.61 -9.33 -8.20
CA GLN A 430 8.51 -9.92 -7.20
C GLN A 430 9.84 -10.31 -7.84
N ARG A 431 9.80 -11.06 -8.95
CA ARG A 431 11.00 -11.43 -9.69
C ARG A 431 11.79 -10.21 -10.17
N PHE A 432 11.10 -9.15 -10.60
CA PHE A 432 11.78 -7.92 -11.02
C PHE A 432 12.45 -7.21 -9.84
N LEU A 433 11.79 -7.15 -8.68
CA LEU A 433 12.36 -6.58 -7.46
C LEU A 433 13.64 -7.32 -7.06
N GLU A 434 13.57 -8.64 -6.94
CA GLU A 434 14.66 -9.50 -6.45
C GLU A 434 15.86 -9.55 -7.40
N HIS A 435 15.60 -9.63 -8.70
CA HIS A 435 16.66 -9.82 -9.70
C HIS A 435 17.23 -8.51 -10.25
N VAL A 436 16.43 -7.45 -10.27
CA VAL A 436 16.82 -6.16 -10.86
C VAL A 436 16.98 -5.10 -9.79
N VAL A 437 15.90 -4.78 -9.07
CA VAL A 437 15.85 -3.58 -8.23
C VAL A 437 16.79 -3.65 -7.02
N VAL A 438 16.97 -4.84 -6.42
CA VAL A 438 17.93 -5.06 -5.32
C VAL A 438 19.37 -4.68 -5.71
N ASN A 439 19.73 -4.82 -6.99
CA ASN A 439 21.07 -4.52 -7.50
C ASN A 439 21.25 -3.04 -7.88
N ILE A 440 20.18 -2.23 -7.86
CA ILE A 440 20.21 -0.80 -8.17
C ILE A 440 20.45 -0.03 -6.87
N LYS A 441 21.62 0.62 -6.80
CA LYS A 441 22.04 1.46 -5.68
C LYS A 441 21.89 2.94 -6.00
#